data_AF-A0A8J3UIY6-F1
#
_entry.id   AF-A0A8J3UIY6-F1
#
_cell.length_a   1.000
_cell.length_b   1.000
_cell.length_c   1.000
_cell.angle_alpha   90.00
_cell.angle_beta   90.00
_cell.angle_gamma   90.00
#
_symmetry.space_group_name_H-M   'P 1'
#
loop_
_entity.id
_entity.type
_entity.pdbx_description
1 polymer ?
#
loop_
_entity_poly.entity_id
_entity_poly.type
_entity_poly.pdbx_seq_one_letter_code
_entity_poly.pdbx_strand_id
1 'polypeptide(L)'
;MLRVYDTRAGRMDPVVATGSRVLRMYVCGPPAHRYAHIGDLRSLLLADLVRRVAERRGPRVIACRSVADVSGHGEAASLLDGKPPAPLYEDTFRADALALNIRTPEHTPRESENVDAVIELITRLIEQGRARPAPDGSVYFDADPQRPLWTAAVPAWDSPWGPGAPGPHVGCSALSLRHLGGRVDLYAGGDAGHREGVRAESGAATGRETTAPWLHGGRLLFEGRQADGPDPVLLSSVTEEGLDPLAVRLALMGWHYREQADLTREGLRTAARTLRRWRRRVADWAESPSRPIDADRAAAVQQALDDDLDMPRALGLLHDLEDDDGVTPGSRFETFLLFDHVLGLDLSIDIGKVPTLPPGAGELLRARERAQTGGDWAASDRLRDDLADLGVKVADTPTGQSWTL
;
A
#
# COMPACT_ATOMS: atom_id res chain seq x y z
N MET A 1 -12.43 14.35 11.53
CA MET A 1 -12.24 14.58 10.09
C MET A 1 -10.81 14.19 9.78
N LEU A 2 -10.56 13.38 8.75
CA LEU A 2 -9.21 12.99 8.36
C LEU A 2 -8.39 14.23 7.99
N ARG A 3 -7.21 14.35 8.60
CA ARG A 3 -6.19 15.34 8.30
C ARG A 3 -4.90 14.61 7.97
N VAL A 4 -4.16 15.11 6.99
CA VAL A 4 -2.90 14.52 6.54
C VAL A 4 -1.85 15.61 6.40
N TYR A 5 -0.59 15.27 6.61
CA TYR A 5 0.51 16.18 6.39
C TYR A 5 0.71 16.40 4.89
N ASP A 6 0.41 17.62 4.44
CA ASP A 6 0.69 18.03 3.07
C ASP A 6 2.19 18.35 2.95
N THR A 7 2.92 17.46 2.30
CA THR A 7 4.36 17.65 2.08
C THR A 7 4.69 18.88 1.24
N ARG A 8 3.74 19.37 0.43
CA ARG A 8 3.90 20.60 -0.34
C ARG A 8 3.74 21.84 0.54
N ALA A 9 2.70 21.88 1.36
CA ALA A 9 2.39 23.04 2.18
C ALA A 9 3.15 23.06 3.52
N GLY A 10 3.78 21.95 3.92
CA GLY A 10 4.51 21.82 5.17
C GLY A 10 3.62 21.90 6.42
N ARG A 11 2.35 21.48 6.31
CA ARG A 11 1.37 21.57 7.39
C ARG A 11 0.30 20.48 7.29
N MET A 12 -0.48 20.34 8.36
CA MET A 12 -1.62 19.42 8.43
C MET A 12 -2.86 20.01 7.72
N ASP A 13 -3.25 19.42 6.60
CA ASP A 13 -4.40 19.83 5.81
C ASP A 13 -5.53 18.77 5.86
N PRO A 14 -6.80 19.18 5.85
CA PRO A 14 -7.91 18.25 5.88
C PRO A 14 -8.11 17.54 4.53
N VAL A 15 -8.43 16.25 4.56
CA VAL A 15 -8.82 15.51 3.36
C VAL A 15 -10.31 15.72 3.13
N VAL A 16 -10.64 16.58 2.16
CA VAL A 16 -12.03 16.97 1.87
C VAL A 16 -12.39 16.70 0.42
N ALA A 17 -13.56 16.12 0.22
CA ALA A 17 -14.17 16.01 -1.10
C ALA A 17 -14.67 17.40 -1.53
N THR A 18 -13.92 18.08 -2.40
CA THR A 18 -14.25 19.46 -2.77
C THR A 18 -15.44 19.47 -3.75
N GLY A 19 -16.51 20.19 -3.40
CA GLY A 19 -17.65 20.43 -4.32
C GLY A 19 -18.52 19.20 -4.65
N SER A 20 -18.32 18.06 -3.98
CA SER A 20 -19.11 16.85 -4.17
C SER A 20 -18.96 15.88 -2.98
N ARG A 21 -19.76 14.82 -2.90
CA ARG A 21 -19.51 13.69 -1.98
C ARG A 21 -18.46 12.69 -2.52
N VAL A 22 -17.61 13.14 -3.46
CA VAL A 22 -16.62 12.30 -4.14
C VAL A 22 -15.23 12.86 -3.92
N LEU A 23 -14.35 12.06 -3.31
CA LEU A 23 -12.92 12.35 -3.17
C LEU A 23 -12.15 11.74 -4.35
N ARG A 24 -11.49 12.57 -5.15
CA ARG A 24 -10.69 12.12 -6.30
C ARG A 24 -9.24 11.94 -5.92
N MET A 25 -8.76 10.71 -5.96
CA MET A 25 -7.40 10.36 -5.57
C MET A 25 -6.60 9.96 -6.81
N TYR A 26 -5.43 10.55 -7.00
CA TYR A 26 -4.45 10.10 -7.98
C TYR A 26 -3.28 9.42 -7.27
N VAL A 27 -2.86 8.27 -7.80
CA VAL A 27 -1.74 7.49 -7.29
C VAL A 27 -0.77 7.22 -8.45
N CYS A 28 0.51 7.50 -8.27
CA CYS A 28 1.50 7.15 -9.30
C CYS A 28 1.50 5.63 -9.56
N GLY A 29 1.58 5.29 -10.84
CA GLY A 29 1.54 3.92 -11.33
C GLY A 29 2.76 3.07 -11.00
N PRO A 30 2.64 1.74 -11.11
CA PRO A 30 3.80 0.87 -11.13
C PRO A 30 4.68 1.14 -12.36
N PRO A 31 5.98 0.86 -12.27
CA PRO A 31 6.82 0.74 -13.46
C PRO A 31 6.41 -0.49 -14.29
N ALA A 32 6.29 -0.33 -15.60
CA ALA A 32 5.95 -1.45 -16.51
C ALA A 32 7.18 -2.23 -17.03
N HIS A 33 8.36 -2.04 -16.41
CA HIS A 33 9.65 -2.57 -16.89
C HIS A 33 10.48 -3.28 -15.80
N ARG A 34 9.95 -3.38 -14.58
CA ARG A 34 10.54 -4.10 -13.44
C ARG A 34 9.46 -4.62 -12.52
N TYR A 35 9.79 -5.64 -11.71
CA TYR A 35 8.92 -6.06 -10.62
C TYR A 35 8.85 -4.96 -9.55
N ALA A 36 7.68 -4.85 -8.91
CA ALA A 36 7.50 -3.94 -7.79
C ALA A 36 8.17 -4.50 -6.54
N HIS A 37 8.89 -3.64 -5.84
CA HIS A 37 9.44 -3.97 -4.53
C HIS A 37 8.48 -3.57 -3.42
N ILE A 38 8.72 -4.06 -2.20
CA ILE A 38 7.91 -3.76 -1.01
C ILE A 38 7.80 -2.24 -0.73
N GLY A 39 8.76 -1.43 -1.18
CA GLY A 39 8.67 0.04 -1.13
C GLY A 39 7.57 0.65 -2.01
N ASP A 40 7.36 0.10 -3.22
CA ASP A 40 6.27 0.51 -4.11
C ASP A 40 4.93 0.16 -3.45
N LEU A 41 4.84 -1.05 -2.90
CA LEU A 41 3.66 -1.56 -2.20
C LEU A 41 3.33 -0.75 -0.94
N ARG A 42 4.34 -0.26 -0.19
CA ARG A 42 4.12 0.67 0.94
C ARG A 42 3.47 1.98 0.49
N SER A 43 3.89 2.51 -0.66
CA SER A 43 3.29 3.73 -1.21
C SER A 43 1.83 3.52 -1.64
N LEU A 44 1.49 2.34 -2.16
CA LEU A 44 0.12 1.98 -2.46
C LEU A 44 -0.72 1.73 -1.21
N LEU A 45 -0.14 1.10 -0.19
CA LEU A 45 -0.79 0.89 1.10
C LEU A 45 -1.19 2.23 1.72
N LEU A 46 -0.35 3.27 1.62
CA LEU A 46 -0.72 4.63 2.05
C LEU A 46 -1.99 5.13 1.35
N ALA A 47 -2.06 5.02 0.02
CA ALA A 47 -3.25 5.41 -0.73
C ALA A 47 -4.49 4.58 -0.35
N ASP A 48 -4.33 3.28 -0.11
CA ASP A 48 -5.39 2.38 0.36
C ASP A 48 -5.90 2.75 1.75
N LEU A 49 -5.01 3.07 2.70
CA LEU A 49 -5.37 3.48 4.06
C LEU A 49 -6.10 4.82 4.06
N VAL A 50 -5.61 5.81 3.31
CA VAL A 50 -6.31 7.09 3.10
C VAL A 50 -7.73 6.83 2.60
N ARG A 51 -7.87 6.01 1.55
CA ARG A 51 -9.16 5.66 0.96
C ARG A 51 -10.08 5.04 2.00
N ARG A 52 -9.62 4.02 2.72
CA ARG A 52 -10.40 3.30 3.73
C ARG A 52 -10.85 4.20 4.88
N VAL A 53 -9.98 5.09 5.37
CA VAL A 53 -10.32 6.04 6.43
C VAL A 53 -11.26 7.12 5.93
N ALA A 54 -11.03 7.66 4.73
CA ALA A 54 -11.88 8.68 4.13
C ALA A 54 -13.31 8.17 3.91
N GLU A 55 -13.49 6.96 3.35
CA GLU A 55 -14.81 6.39 3.06
C GLU A 55 -15.66 6.18 4.33
N ARG A 56 -15.04 5.94 5.50
CA ARG A 56 -15.75 5.86 6.79
C ARG A 56 -16.41 7.18 7.20
N ARG A 57 -15.94 8.31 6.65
CA ARG A 57 -16.51 9.64 6.88
C ARG A 57 -17.58 10.01 5.84
N GLY A 58 -17.92 9.09 4.93
CA GLY A 58 -19.00 9.24 3.97
C GLY A 58 -18.65 9.58 2.50
N PRO A 59 -17.51 10.21 2.13
CA PRO A 59 -17.22 10.43 0.73
C PRO A 59 -16.96 9.09 0.00
N ARG A 60 -17.49 8.97 -1.21
CA ARG A 60 -17.04 7.93 -2.14
C ARG A 60 -15.67 8.32 -2.67
N VAL A 61 -14.70 7.42 -2.63
CA VAL A 61 -13.39 7.65 -3.25
C VAL A 61 -13.42 7.15 -4.70
N ILE A 62 -12.90 7.95 -5.62
CA ILE A 62 -12.57 7.52 -6.99
C ILE A 62 -11.06 7.66 -7.13
N ALA A 63 -10.38 6.53 -7.24
CA ALA A 63 -8.94 6.44 -7.40
C ALA A 63 -8.56 6.18 -8.87
N CYS A 64 -7.59 6.93 -9.36
CA CYS A 64 -6.94 6.69 -10.64
C CYS A 64 -5.47 6.38 -10.39
N ARG A 65 -4.98 5.27 -10.96
CA ARG A 65 -3.57 4.88 -10.94
C ARG A 65 -3.15 4.53 -12.36
N SER A 66 -2.38 5.41 -13.00
CA SER A 66 -1.88 5.13 -14.35
C SER A 66 -0.95 3.91 -14.37
N VAL A 67 -0.69 3.37 -15.55
CA VAL A 67 0.43 2.45 -15.80
C VAL A 67 1.42 3.20 -16.67
N ALA A 68 2.65 3.37 -16.18
CA ALA A 68 3.72 4.06 -16.91
C ALA A 68 4.41 3.06 -17.86
N ASP A 69 3.80 2.83 -19.02
CA ASP A 69 4.26 1.92 -20.06
C ASP A 69 4.87 2.63 -21.29
N VAL A 70 5.07 3.95 -21.20
CA VAL A 70 5.64 4.77 -22.28
C VAL A 70 6.99 5.37 -21.86
N SER A 71 7.89 5.47 -22.84
CA SER A 71 9.28 5.90 -22.69
C SER A 71 9.41 7.40 -22.40
N GLY A 72 9.38 7.75 -21.12
CA GLY A 72 9.72 9.10 -20.63
C GLY A 72 10.25 9.14 -19.20
N HIS A 73 10.04 8.08 -18.41
CA HIS A 73 10.31 8.02 -16.97
C HIS A 73 11.73 7.55 -16.62
N GLY A 74 12.75 7.96 -17.39
CA GLY A 74 14.16 7.66 -17.11
C GLY A 74 14.65 6.23 -17.34
N GLU A 75 13.77 5.21 -17.40
CA GLU A 75 14.20 3.79 -17.48
C GLU A 75 13.34 2.88 -18.38
N ALA A 76 12.76 3.39 -19.46
CA ALA A 76 12.10 2.53 -20.46
C ALA A 76 12.87 2.51 -21.80
N ALA A 77 14.14 2.13 -21.72
CA ALA A 77 14.88 1.54 -22.84
C ALA A 77 14.71 0.01 -22.90
N SER A 78 13.74 -0.57 -22.19
CA SER A 78 13.61 -2.02 -21.99
C SER A 78 12.80 -2.77 -23.04
N LEU A 79 12.24 -2.09 -24.05
CA LEU A 79 11.59 -2.80 -25.17
C LEU A 79 12.60 -3.49 -26.10
N LEU A 80 13.92 -3.37 -25.84
CA LEU A 80 14.97 -3.90 -26.72
C LEU A 80 15.99 -4.85 -26.08
N ASP A 81 15.84 -5.28 -24.82
CA ASP A 81 16.91 -6.09 -24.19
C ASP A 81 16.37 -7.13 -23.20
N GLY A 82 16.15 -8.37 -23.66
CA GLY A 82 16.03 -9.61 -22.87
C GLY A 82 15.02 -9.68 -21.71
N LYS A 83 14.28 -8.60 -21.43
CA LYS A 83 13.35 -8.46 -20.30
C LYS A 83 11.97 -9.02 -20.67
N PRO A 84 11.25 -9.60 -19.70
CA PRO A 84 9.85 -9.98 -19.87
C PRO A 84 8.97 -8.83 -20.39
N PRO A 85 7.85 -9.16 -21.07
CA PRO A 85 6.96 -8.14 -21.61
C PRO A 85 6.22 -7.38 -20.50
N ALA A 86 5.88 -6.11 -20.74
CA ALA A 86 5.20 -5.23 -19.77
C ALA A 86 3.97 -5.86 -19.06
N PRO A 87 3.09 -6.62 -19.75
CA PRO A 87 1.96 -7.30 -19.10
C PRO A 87 2.37 -8.22 -17.94
N LEU A 88 3.53 -8.88 -18.00
CA LEU A 88 3.98 -9.75 -16.90
C LEU A 88 4.23 -8.94 -15.62
N TYR A 89 4.92 -7.80 -15.74
CA TYR A 89 5.21 -6.95 -14.60
C TYR A 89 3.95 -6.38 -13.97
N GLU A 90 2.99 -5.98 -14.81
CA GLU A 90 1.70 -5.47 -14.36
C GLU A 90 0.84 -6.54 -13.67
N ASP A 91 0.81 -7.76 -14.21
CA ASP A 91 0.09 -8.88 -13.62
C ASP A 91 0.67 -9.26 -12.26
N THR A 92 1.99 -9.37 -12.15
CA THR A 92 2.66 -9.62 -10.87
C THR A 92 2.40 -8.49 -9.88
N PHE A 93 2.51 -7.23 -10.31
CA PHE A 93 2.19 -6.09 -9.45
C PHE A 93 0.75 -6.10 -8.93
N ARG A 94 -0.21 -6.45 -9.79
CA ARG A 94 -1.61 -6.60 -9.40
C ARG A 94 -1.78 -7.74 -8.40
N ALA A 95 -1.13 -8.88 -8.62
CA ALA A 95 -1.16 -10.00 -7.70
C ALA A 95 -0.57 -9.63 -6.32
N ASP A 96 0.58 -8.94 -6.30
CA ASP A 96 1.22 -8.48 -5.07
C ASP A 96 0.34 -7.47 -4.30
N ALA A 97 -0.28 -6.52 -5.01
CA ALA A 97 -1.20 -5.57 -4.39
C ALA A 97 -2.44 -6.28 -3.81
N LEU A 98 -3.01 -7.24 -4.53
CA LEU A 98 -4.15 -8.05 -4.05
C LEU A 98 -3.77 -8.91 -2.85
N ALA A 99 -2.57 -9.51 -2.85
CA ALA A 99 -2.06 -10.29 -1.71
C ALA A 99 -1.97 -9.44 -0.43
N LEU A 100 -1.70 -8.14 -0.56
CA LEU A 100 -1.72 -7.18 0.54
C LEU A 100 -3.09 -6.53 0.79
N ASN A 101 -4.19 -7.06 0.24
CA ASN A 101 -5.53 -6.49 0.36
C ASN A 101 -5.62 -5.00 -0.03
N ILE A 102 -4.78 -4.55 -0.95
CA ILE A 102 -4.84 -3.19 -1.49
C ILE A 102 -5.99 -3.12 -2.49
N ARG A 103 -6.92 -2.18 -2.29
CA ARG A 103 -8.10 -2.05 -3.13
C ARG A 103 -7.73 -1.63 -4.56
N THR A 104 -8.37 -2.27 -5.53
CA THR A 104 -8.21 -1.89 -6.94
C THR A 104 -8.74 -0.47 -7.19
N PRO A 105 -7.97 0.40 -7.86
CA PRO A 105 -8.44 1.71 -8.29
C PRO A 105 -9.61 1.61 -9.28
N GLU A 106 -10.50 2.60 -9.29
CA GLU A 106 -11.59 2.70 -10.27
C GLU A 106 -11.07 2.86 -11.70
N HIS A 107 -9.90 3.49 -11.86
CA HIS A 107 -9.26 3.70 -13.14
C HIS A 107 -7.80 3.25 -13.11
N THR A 108 -7.41 2.40 -14.06
CA THR A 108 -6.02 1.98 -14.29
C THR A 108 -5.59 2.19 -15.75
N PRO A 109 -5.59 3.43 -16.25
CA PRO A 109 -5.29 3.70 -17.65
C PRO A 109 -3.81 3.47 -17.96
N ARG A 110 -3.53 2.80 -19.07
CA ARG A 110 -2.20 2.75 -19.67
C ARG A 110 -1.91 4.04 -20.41
N GLU A 111 -0.69 4.53 -20.30
CA GLU A 111 -0.27 5.74 -21.01
C GLU A 111 -0.24 5.49 -22.52
N SER A 112 0.22 4.30 -22.95
CA SER A 112 0.28 3.88 -24.36
C SER A 112 -1.08 3.86 -25.07
N GLU A 113 -2.15 3.59 -24.32
CA GLU A 113 -3.54 3.53 -24.82
C GLU A 113 -4.24 4.89 -24.77
N ASN A 114 -3.61 5.90 -24.18
CA ASN A 114 -4.19 7.22 -23.90
C ASN A 114 -3.30 8.37 -24.39
N VAL A 115 -2.48 8.12 -25.41
CA VAL A 115 -1.61 9.14 -26.02
C VAL A 115 -2.43 10.26 -26.67
N ASP A 116 -3.67 9.99 -27.07
CA ASP A 116 -4.64 11.00 -27.52
C ASP A 116 -4.82 12.10 -26.45
N ALA A 117 -5.02 11.73 -25.19
CA ALA A 117 -5.18 12.68 -24.09
C ALA A 117 -3.90 13.50 -23.82
N VAL A 118 -2.73 12.89 -24.03
CA VAL A 118 -1.45 13.59 -23.92
C VAL A 118 -1.32 14.63 -25.02
N ILE A 119 -1.60 14.25 -26.28
CA ILE A 119 -1.57 15.17 -27.42
C ILE A 119 -2.57 16.31 -27.22
N GLU A 120 -3.79 16.02 -26.74
CA GLU A 120 -4.80 17.04 -26.42
C GLU A 120 -4.29 18.02 -25.35
N LEU A 121 -3.68 17.52 -24.27
CA LEU A 121 -3.12 18.35 -23.21
C LEU A 121 -1.99 19.26 -23.72
N ILE A 122 -1.06 18.71 -24.50
CA ILE A 122 0.07 19.47 -25.04
C ILE A 122 -0.42 20.52 -26.05
N THR A 123 -1.37 20.17 -26.92
CA THR A 123 -1.99 21.11 -27.87
C THR A 123 -2.58 22.30 -27.12
N ARG A 124 -3.37 22.03 -26.07
CA ARG A 124 -3.94 23.07 -25.21
C ARG A 124 -2.87 23.95 -24.56
N LEU A 125 -1.78 23.36 -24.06
CA LEU A 125 -0.67 24.13 -23.48
C LEU A 125 0.01 25.04 -24.52
N ILE A 126 0.18 24.58 -25.76
CA ILE A 126 0.74 25.39 -26.86
C ILE A 126 -0.20 26.56 -27.19
N GLU A 127 -1.50 26.30 -27.35
CA GLU A 127 -2.51 27.33 -27.64
C GLU A 127 -2.56 28.42 -26.56
N GLN A 128 -2.27 28.04 -25.31
CA GLN A 128 -2.20 28.96 -24.17
C GLN A 128 -0.84 29.67 -24.03
N GLY A 129 0.14 29.41 -24.90
CA GLY A 129 1.49 29.93 -24.79
C GLY A 129 2.27 29.38 -23.60
N ARG A 130 1.92 28.17 -23.13
CA ARG A 130 2.53 27.47 -21.98
C ARG A 130 3.42 26.30 -22.39
N ALA A 131 3.57 26.04 -23.69
CA ALA A 131 4.48 25.05 -24.25
C ALA A 131 5.06 25.56 -25.57
N ARG A 132 6.28 25.11 -25.89
CA ARG A 132 7.04 25.53 -27.08
C ARG A 132 7.47 24.31 -27.90
N PRO A 133 6.99 24.17 -29.14
CA PRO A 133 7.54 23.22 -30.10
C PRO A 133 8.98 23.57 -30.47
N ALA A 134 9.81 22.56 -30.68
CA ALA A 134 11.18 22.69 -31.15
C ALA A 134 11.33 22.15 -32.59
N PRO A 135 12.36 22.57 -33.35
CA PRO A 135 12.54 22.15 -34.74
C PRO A 135 12.75 20.65 -34.94
N ASP A 136 13.14 19.92 -33.90
CA ASP A 136 13.37 18.48 -33.88
C ASP A 136 12.08 17.66 -33.64
N GLY A 137 10.92 18.33 -33.51
CA GLY A 137 9.64 17.70 -33.22
C GLY A 137 9.37 17.49 -31.73
N SER A 138 10.32 17.84 -30.86
CA SER A 138 10.10 17.84 -29.40
C SER A 138 9.22 19.02 -28.98
N VAL A 139 8.53 18.89 -27.85
CA VAL A 139 7.75 19.98 -27.24
C VAL A 139 8.16 20.13 -25.79
N TYR A 140 8.47 21.35 -25.35
CA TYR A 140 8.92 21.64 -24.00
C TYR A 140 7.93 22.51 -23.25
N PHE A 141 7.85 22.32 -21.93
CA PHE A 141 7.05 23.17 -21.06
C PHE A 141 7.68 24.56 -20.95
N ASP A 142 6.87 25.63 -21.05
CA ASP A 142 7.40 26.99 -21.18
C ASP A 142 8.09 27.47 -19.89
N ALA A 143 7.47 27.17 -18.74
CA ALA A 143 7.94 27.57 -17.41
C ALA A 143 9.12 26.73 -16.88
N ASP A 144 9.41 25.59 -17.52
CA ASP A 144 10.58 24.77 -17.24
C ASP A 144 11.13 24.23 -18.57
N PRO A 145 12.05 24.96 -19.23
CA PRO A 145 12.57 24.59 -20.54
C PRO A 145 13.32 23.24 -20.59
N GLN A 146 13.67 22.67 -19.44
CA GLN A 146 14.31 21.35 -19.35
C GLN A 146 13.29 20.21 -19.24
N ARG A 147 12.00 20.54 -19.15
CA ARG A 147 10.91 19.58 -19.03
C ARG A 147 10.28 19.29 -20.39
N PRO A 148 10.60 18.14 -21.01
CA PRO A 148 9.93 17.74 -22.23
C PRO A 148 8.50 17.30 -21.90
N LEU A 149 7.57 17.77 -22.73
CA LEU A 149 6.20 17.26 -22.82
C LEU A 149 6.12 16.19 -23.93
N TRP A 150 6.88 16.37 -25.01
CA TRP A 150 6.96 15.41 -26.12
C TRP A 150 8.40 15.30 -26.57
N THR A 151 8.85 14.08 -26.88
CA THR A 151 10.22 13.80 -27.32
C THR A 151 10.22 12.92 -28.55
N ALA A 152 11.19 13.09 -29.44
CA ALA A 152 11.43 12.18 -30.55
C ALA A 152 12.07 10.86 -30.04
N ALA A 153 11.29 10.04 -29.32
CA ALA A 153 11.70 8.78 -28.71
C ALA A 153 10.90 7.58 -29.27
N VAL A 154 11.38 6.37 -28.96
CA VAL A 154 10.71 5.10 -29.30
C VAL A 154 10.24 4.37 -28.03
N PRO A 155 9.05 3.72 -28.05
CA PRO A 155 8.06 3.67 -29.13
C PRO A 155 7.51 5.07 -29.49
N ALA A 156 7.08 5.25 -30.74
CA ALA A 156 6.65 6.54 -31.26
C ALA A 156 5.18 6.48 -31.72
N TRP A 157 4.46 7.56 -31.46
CA TRP A 157 3.09 7.83 -31.91
C TRP A 157 3.08 9.05 -32.81
N ASP A 158 2.16 9.08 -33.76
CA ASP A 158 1.96 10.24 -34.61
C ASP A 158 1.36 11.40 -33.79
N SER A 159 1.89 12.61 -34.01
CA SER A 159 1.40 13.84 -33.38
C SER A 159 1.48 15.02 -34.34
N PRO A 160 0.80 16.16 -34.05
CA PRO A 160 0.91 17.39 -34.85
C PRO A 160 2.33 17.96 -34.96
N TRP A 161 3.25 17.54 -34.08
CA TRP A 161 4.64 18.00 -34.06
C TRP A 161 5.63 16.97 -34.62
N GLY A 162 5.12 15.84 -35.13
CA GLY A 162 5.92 14.72 -35.64
C GLY A 162 5.86 13.48 -34.73
N PRO A 163 6.42 12.35 -35.20
CA PRO A 163 6.43 11.11 -34.44
C PRO A 163 7.26 11.24 -33.17
N GLY A 164 6.75 10.76 -32.04
CA GLY A 164 7.48 10.76 -30.78
C GLY A 164 6.71 10.14 -29.61
N ALA A 165 7.13 10.42 -28.39
CA ALA A 165 6.57 9.88 -27.17
C ALA A 165 6.34 10.96 -26.11
N PRO A 166 5.32 10.77 -25.24
CA PRO A 166 5.13 11.53 -24.00
C PRO A 166 6.39 11.69 -23.13
N GLY A 167 6.55 12.87 -22.55
CA GLY A 167 7.56 13.14 -21.52
C GLY A 167 7.21 12.55 -20.14
N PRO A 168 8.14 12.59 -19.17
CA PRO A 168 8.03 11.91 -17.86
C PRO A 168 6.83 12.29 -16.99
N HIS A 169 6.24 13.48 -17.18
CA HIS A 169 5.20 14.01 -16.30
C HIS A 169 3.85 14.15 -17.02
N VAL A 170 3.88 14.45 -18.32
CA VAL A 170 2.68 14.81 -19.09
C VAL A 170 1.66 13.69 -19.16
N GLY A 171 2.10 12.43 -19.14
CA GLY A 171 1.21 11.27 -19.06
C GLY A 171 0.37 11.31 -17.79
N CYS A 172 1.00 11.45 -16.63
CA CYS A 172 0.29 11.55 -15.35
C CYS A 172 -0.61 12.80 -15.29
N SER A 173 -0.17 13.92 -15.87
CA SER A 173 -1.00 15.13 -16.01
C SER A 173 -2.26 14.87 -16.84
N ALA A 174 -2.12 14.32 -18.04
CA ALA A 174 -3.25 14.06 -18.95
C ALA A 174 -4.23 13.03 -18.37
N LEU A 175 -3.71 11.92 -17.85
CA LEU A 175 -4.52 10.84 -17.31
C LEU A 175 -5.27 11.25 -16.04
N SER A 176 -4.62 11.98 -15.14
CA SER A 176 -5.29 12.49 -13.93
C SER A 176 -6.43 13.45 -14.30
N LEU A 177 -6.23 14.33 -15.28
CA LEU A 177 -7.28 15.25 -15.74
C LEU A 177 -8.43 14.52 -16.44
N ARG A 178 -8.14 13.57 -17.34
CA ARG A 178 -9.14 12.80 -18.10
C ARG A 178 -10.02 11.95 -17.18
N HIS A 179 -9.41 11.18 -16.28
CA HIS A 179 -10.13 10.17 -15.49
C HIS A 179 -10.72 10.71 -14.19
N LEU A 180 -10.20 11.81 -13.65
CA LEU A 180 -10.74 12.41 -12.41
C LEU A 180 -11.58 13.66 -12.66
N GLY A 181 -11.81 14.04 -13.93
CA GLY A 181 -12.67 15.18 -14.27
C GLY A 181 -12.03 16.53 -13.97
N GLY A 182 -10.73 16.66 -14.24
CA GLY A 182 -10.00 17.93 -14.17
C GLY A 182 -9.74 18.46 -12.76
N ARG A 183 -9.73 17.57 -11.74
CA ARG A 183 -9.39 17.88 -10.35
C ARG A 183 -8.87 16.63 -9.62
N VAL A 184 -7.87 16.81 -8.78
CA VAL A 184 -7.30 15.80 -7.88
C VAL A 184 -7.39 16.31 -6.45
N ASP A 185 -8.24 15.69 -5.64
CA ASP A 185 -8.44 16.04 -4.22
C ASP A 185 -7.38 15.40 -3.30
N LEU A 186 -6.59 14.45 -3.81
CA LEU A 186 -5.46 13.86 -3.08
C LEU A 186 -4.44 13.24 -4.05
N TYR A 187 -3.15 13.53 -3.88
CA TYR A 187 -2.08 12.92 -4.67
C TYR A 187 -1.16 12.10 -3.78
N ALA A 188 -1.03 10.80 -4.06
CA ALA A 188 -0.17 9.88 -3.30
C ALA A 188 0.94 9.29 -4.18
N GLY A 189 2.17 9.27 -3.66
CA GLY A 189 3.32 8.67 -4.34
C GLY A 189 4.07 9.61 -5.30
N GLY A 190 5.01 9.05 -6.06
CA GLY A 190 5.96 9.79 -6.90
C GLY A 190 7.14 10.38 -6.11
N ASP A 191 8.18 10.87 -6.78
CA ASP A 191 9.17 11.74 -6.15
C ASP A 191 8.71 13.22 -6.18
N ALA A 192 9.46 14.10 -5.49
CA ALA A 192 9.09 15.50 -5.38
C ALA A 192 9.14 16.25 -6.72
N GLY A 193 10.12 15.95 -7.58
CA GLY A 193 10.27 16.55 -8.89
C GLY A 193 9.14 16.14 -9.82
N HIS A 194 8.79 14.86 -9.85
CA HIS A 194 7.69 14.36 -10.66
C HIS A 194 6.35 14.98 -10.27
N ARG A 195 6.02 15.05 -8.96
CA ARG A 195 4.78 15.69 -8.50
C ARG A 195 4.68 17.17 -8.87
N GLU A 196 5.78 17.91 -8.74
CA GLU A 196 5.87 19.31 -9.16
C GLU A 196 5.68 19.45 -10.67
N GLY A 197 6.26 18.52 -11.43
CA GLY A 197 6.02 18.28 -12.86
C GLY A 197 4.53 18.27 -13.21
N VAL A 198 3.85 17.26 -12.66
CA VAL A 198 2.44 16.99 -12.92
C VAL A 198 1.54 18.15 -12.51
N ARG A 199 1.83 18.78 -11.35
CA ARG A 199 1.09 19.96 -10.90
C ARG A 199 1.23 21.12 -11.88
N ALA A 200 2.46 21.47 -12.25
CA ALA A 200 2.70 22.66 -13.07
C ALA A 200 2.01 22.53 -14.44
N GLU A 201 2.10 21.36 -15.07
CA GLU A 201 1.45 21.08 -16.35
C GLU A 201 -0.07 21.12 -16.24
N SER A 202 -0.63 20.40 -15.26
CA SER A 202 -2.09 20.33 -15.05
C SER A 202 -2.68 21.69 -14.66
N GLY A 203 -1.98 22.44 -13.81
CA GLY A 203 -2.38 23.77 -13.37
C GLY A 203 -2.30 24.80 -14.50
N ALA A 204 -1.25 24.75 -15.32
CA ALA A 204 -1.13 25.61 -16.50
C ALA A 204 -2.27 25.34 -17.49
N ALA A 205 -2.55 24.08 -17.79
CA ALA A 205 -3.60 23.71 -18.74
C ALA A 205 -4.99 24.15 -18.27
N THR A 206 -5.31 23.92 -16.99
CA THR A 206 -6.64 24.21 -16.44
C THR A 206 -6.84 25.64 -15.95
N GLY A 207 -5.77 26.41 -15.78
CA GLY A 207 -5.80 27.78 -15.24
C GLY A 207 -6.11 27.86 -13.74
N ARG A 208 -6.06 26.73 -13.01
CA ARG A 208 -6.33 26.65 -11.57
C ARG A 208 -5.48 25.57 -10.92
N GLU A 209 -5.34 25.61 -9.60
CA GLU A 209 -4.70 24.53 -8.87
C GLU A 209 -5.52 23.24 -9.01
N THR A 210 -4.88 22.18 -9.50
CA THR A 210 -5.51 20.87 -9.76
C THR A 210 -5.11 19.82 -8.75
N THR A 211 -4.04 20.05 -7.98
CA THR A 211 -3.51 19.07 -7.01
C THR A 211 -3.74 19.56 -5.58
N ALA A 212 -4.44 18.75 -4.79
CA ALA A 212 -4.62 18.93 -3.36
C ALA A 212 -3.52 18.14 -2.60
N PRO A 213 -3.57 17.94 -1.26
CA PRO A 213 -2.39 17.69 -0.45
C PRO A 213 -1.58 16.48 -0.95
N TRP A 214 -0.25 16.62 -0.86
CA TRP A 214 0.68 15.60 -1.32
C TRP A 214 1.09 14.69 -0.19
N LEU A 215 0.74 13.42 -0.33
CA LEU A 215 1.12 12.38 0.61
C LEU A 215 2.35 11.64 0.09
N HIS A 216 3.39 11.66 0.90
CA HIS A 216 4.64 10.98 0.63
C HIS A 216 4.95 10.02 1.78
N GLY A 217 5.16 8.75 1.42
CA GLY A 217 5.68 7.75 2.36
C GLY A 217 7.17 7.95 2.59
N GLY A 218 7.62 7.71 3.83
CA GLY A 218 9.03 7.64 4.14
C GLY A 218 9.72 6.46 3.46
N ARG A 219 11.05 6.50 3.40
CA ARG A 219 11.84 5.42 2.79
C ARG A 219 11.62 4.09 3.50
N LEU A 220 11.70 3.00 2.74
CA LEU A 220 11.63 1.66 3.29
C LEU A 220 13.00 0.99 3.21
N LEU A 221 13.47 0.53 4.36
CA LEU A 221 14.61 -0.36 4.48
C LEU A 221 14.14 -1.79 4.70
N PHE A 222 15.01 -2.73 4.36
CA PHE A 222 14.91 -4.12 4.69
C PHE A 222 16.26 -4.62 5.19
N GLU A 223 16.31 -5.07 6.44
CA GLU A 223 17.57 -5.46 7.12
C GLU A 223 18.63 -4.35 7.02
N GLY A 224 18.22 -3.09 7.27
CA GLY A 224 19.10 -1.92 7.23
C GLY A 224 19.53 -1.46 5.83
N ARG A 225 19.12 -2.14 4.75
CA ARG A 225 19.42 -1.76 3.35
C ARG A 225 18.21 -1.16 2.66
N GLN A 226 18.41 -0.28 1.68
CA GLN A 226 17.30 0.27 0.90
C GLN A 226 16.54 -0.83 0.16
N ALA A 227 15.21 -0.88 0.32
CA ALA A 227 14.36 -1.89 -0.32
C ALA A 227 14.23 -1.69 -1.84
N ASP A 228 14.49 -0.46 -2.32
CA ASP A 228 14.55 -0.04 -3.72
C ASP A 228 15.98 0.04 -4.26
N GLY A 229 16.94 -0.61 -3.60
CA GLY A 229 18.34 -0.68 -4.02
C GLY A 229 18.59 -1.58 -5.24
N PRO A 230 19.86 -1.83 -5.59
CA PRO A 230 20.24 -2.66 -6.75
C PRO A 230 19.69 -4.10 -6.72
N ASP A 231 19.43 -4.61 -5.52
CA ASP A 231 18.78 -5.90 -5.26
C ASP A 231 17.42 -5.61 -4.57
N PRO A 232 16.39 -5.29 -5.35
CA PRO A 232 15.11 -4.83 -4.83
C PRO A 232 14.38 -5.94 -4.08
N VAL A 233 13.83 -5.63 -2.91
CA VAL A 233 13.14 -6.63 -2.08
C VAL A 233 11.71 -6.82 -2.58
N LEU A 234 11.43 -7.98 -3.15
CA LEU A 234 10.10 -8.32 -3.67
C LEU A 234 9.19 -8.84 -2.56
N LEU A 235 7.87 -8.72 -2.74
CA LEU A 235 6.90 -9.31 -1.82
C LEU A 235 7.10 -10.83 -1.71
N SER A 236 7.25 -11.50 -2.85
CA SER A 236 7.49 -12.94 -2.92
C SER A 236 8.66 -13.37 -2.03
N SER A 237 9.76 -12.61 -2.04
CA SER A 237 10.98 -12.89 -1.27
C SER A 237 10.81 -12.74 0.24
N VAL A 238 9.86 -11.90 0.67
CA VAL A 238 9.54 -11.75 2.11
C VAL A 238 8.47 -12.71 2.60
N THR A 239 7.68 -13.26 1.67
CA THR A 239 6.64 -14.26 1.93
C THR A 239 7.09 -15.71 1.63
N GLU A 240 8.35 -15.90 1.27
CA GLU A 240 8.97 -17.22 1.17
C GLU A 240 8.71 -18.06 2.44
N GLU A 241 8.60 -19.38 2.28
CA GLU A 241 8.24 -20.32 3.35
C GLU A 241 6.80 -20.22 3.90
N GLY A 242 5.90 -19.57 3.15
CA GLY A 242 4.47 -19.56 3.44
C GLY A 242 4.04 -18.52 4.48
N LEU A 243 4.83 -17.46 4.66
CA LEU A 243 4.42 -16.31 5.46
C LEU A 243 3.25 -15.60 4.79
N ASP A 244 2.17 -15.39 5.54
CA ASP A 244 0.97 -14.69 5.07
C ASP A 244 1.33 -13.26 4.63
N PRO A 245 1.07 -12.86 3.37
CA PRO A 245 1.35 -11.50 2.89
C PRO A 245 0.73 -10.40 3.76
N LEU A 246 -0.39 -10.65 4.43
CA LEU A 246 -1.02 -9.68 5.33
C LEU A 246 -0.21 -9.44 6.61
N ALA A 247 0.76 -10.30 6.93
CA ALA A 247 1.77 -10.00 7.94
C ALA A 247 2.72 -8.88 7.48
N VAL A 248 3.06 -8.82 6.18
CA VAL A 248 3.81 -7.69 5.60
C VAL A 248 2.99 -6.41 5.68
N ARG A 249 1.69 -6.49 5.35
CA ARG A 249 0.75 -5.36 5.51
C ARG A 249 0.72 -4.86 6.95
N LEU A 250 0.55 -5.75 7.93
CA LEU A 250 0.56 -5.41 9.35
C LEU A 250 1.88 -4.78 9.80
N ALA A 251 3.01 -5.37 9.38
CA ALA A 251 4.33 -4.85 9.71
C ALA A 251 4.55 -3.43 9.18
N LEU A 252 4.10 -3.14 7.95
CA LEU A 252 4.17 -1.79 7.37
C LEU A 252 3.30 -0.78 8.13
N MET A 253 2.12 -1.19 8.62
CA MET A 253 1.25 -0.33 9.44
C MET A 253 1.81 -0.09 10.85
N GLY A 254 2.79 -0.88 11.29
CA GLY A 254 3.51 -0.67 12.56
C GLY A 254 4.40 0.57 12.57
N TRP A 255 4.57 1.24 11.42
CA TRP A 255 5.34 2.47 11.27
C TRP A 255 4.44 3.61 10.83
N HIS A 256 4.73 4.82 11.28
CA HIS A 256 4.05 5.99 10.74
C HIS A 256 4.43 6.14 9.26
N TYR A 257 3.46 6.45 8.39
CA TYR A 257 3.69 6.40 6.94
C TYR A 257 4.80 7.35 6.47
N ARG A 258 4.97 8.48 7.17
CA ARG A 258 5.99 9.53 6.88
C ARG A 258 7.40 9.16 7.31
N GLU A 259 7.54 8.18 8.20
CA GLU A 259 8.83 7.80 8.78
C GLU A 259 9.58 6.84 7.87
N GLN A 260 10.91 6.89 7.96
CA GLN A 260 11.71 5.78 7.45
C GLN A 260 11.39 4.54 8.28
N ALA A 261 10.97 3.46 7.61
CA ALA A 261 10.70 2.19 8.25
C ALA A 261 11.82 1.20 7.90
N ASP A 262 12.17 0.32 8.82
CA ASP A 262 13.06 -0.81 8.56
C ASP A 262 12.32 -2.12 8.86
N LEU A 263 12.04 -2.89 7.82
CA LEU A 263 11.47 -4.21 7.96
C LEU A 263 12.58 -5.23 8.17
N THR A 264 12.45 -6.04 9.22
CA THR A 264 13.34 -7.17 9.47
C THR A 264 12.57 -8.47 9.38
N ARG A 265 13.27 -9.58 9.14
CA ARG A 265 12.70 -10.93 9.17
C ARG A 265 12.04 -11.22 10.52
N GLU A 266 12.64 -10.75 11.61
CA GLU A 266 12.06 -10.85 12.95
C GLU A 266 10.78 -10.01 13.10
N GLY A 267 10.77 -8.79 12.58
CA GLY A 267 9.59 -7.93 12.54
C GLY A 267 8.44 -8.56 11.76
N LEU A 268 8.72 -9.17 10.61
CA LEU A 268 7.75 -9.91 9.80
C LEU A 268 7.20 -11.14 10.54
N ARG A 269 8.06 -11.91 11.22
CA ARG A 269 7.63 -13.06 12.05
C ARG A 269 6.74 -12.60 13.20
N THR A 270 7.07 -11.48 13.85
CA THR A 270 6.28 -10.88 14.93
C THR A 270 4.92 -10.42 14.43
N ALA A 271 4.86 -9.76 13.27
CA ALA A 271 3.60 -9.40 12.63
C ALA A 271 2.78 -10.64 12.25
N ALA A 272 3.41 -11.70 11.74
CA ALA A 272 2.73 -12.95 11.40
C ALA A 272 2.12 -13.64 12.65
N ARG A 273 2.85 -13.67 13.77
CA ARG A 273 2.31 -14.17 15.05
C ARG A 273 1.13 -13.34 15.53
N THR A 274 1.24 -12.01 15.43
CA THR A 274 0.16 -11.09 15.83
C THR A 274 -1.09 -11.28 14.97
N LEU A 275 -0.92 -11.38 13.64
CA LEU A 275 -2.01 -11.63 12.72
C LEU A 275 -2.74 -12.95 13.01
N ARG A 276 -2.00 -14.05 13.19
CA ARG A 276 -2.59 -15.35 13.57
C ARG A 276 -3.34 -15.25 14.89
N ARG A 277 -2.74 -14.62 15.90
CA ARG A 277 -3.34 -14.43 17.22
C ARG A 277 -4.64 -13.63 17.14
N TRP A 278 -4.66 -12.51 16.43
CA TRP A 278 -5.86 -11.69 16.27
C TRP A 278 -6.99 -12.40 15.53
N ARG A 279 -6.69 -13.12 14.44
CA ARG A 279 -7.70 -13.93 13.74
C ARG A 279 -8.29 -15.02 14.64
N ARG A 280 -7.44 -15.67 15.44
CA ARG A 280 -7.86 -16.66 16.43
C ARG A 280 -8.76 -16.05 17.50
N ARG A 281 -8.34 -14.93 18.11
CA ARG A 281 -9.12 -14.19 19.10
C ARG A 281 -10.49 -13.77 18.55
N VAL A 282 -10.53 -13.24 17.33
CA VAL A 282 -11.78 -12.86 16.65
C VAL A 282 -12.67 -14.07 16.41
N ALA A 283 -12.10 -15.22 16.00
CA ALA A 283 -12.85 -16.46 15.88
C ALA A 283 -13.45 -16.94 17.22
N ASP A 284 -12.65 -16.88 18.30
CA ASP A 284 -13.10 -17.30 19.64
C ASP A 284 -14.18 -16.34 20.19
N TRP A 285 -14.02 -15.02 20.00
CA TRP A 285 -15.01 -14.03 20.43
C TRP A 285 -16.33 -14.13 19.65
N ALA A 286 -16.29 -14.62 18.41
CA ALA A 286 -17.49 -14.85 17.60
C ALA A 286 -18.41 -15.93 18.20
N GLU A 287 -17.93 -16.77 19.12
CA GLU A 287 -18.74 -17.75 19.85
C GLU A 287 -19.55 -17.12 21.01
N SER A 288 -19.30 -15.84 21.32
CA SER A 288 -20.03 -15.10 22.34
C SER A 288 -21.19 -14.28 21.74
N PRO A 289 -22.25 -13.97 22.51
CA PRO A 289 -23.31 -13.08 22.04
C PRO A 289 -22.75 -11.71 21.62
N SER A 290 -23.11 -11.25 20.42
CA SER A 290 -22.74 -9.91 19.93
C SER A 290 -23.19 -8.83 20.94
N ARG A 291 -22.34 -7.81 21.09
CA ARG A 291 -22.56 -6.64 21.95
C ARG A 291 -22.14 -5.39 21.18
N PRO A 292 -22.73 -4.21 21.48
CA PRO A 292 -22.28 -2.96 20.88
C PRO A 292 -20.76 -2.80 20.99
N ILE A 293 -20.16 -2.16 19.99
CA ILE A 293 -18.74 -1.79 20.01
C ILE A 293 -18.36 -1.05 21.30
N ASP A 294 -17.10 -1.14 21.69
CA ASP A 294 -16.54 -0.28 22.71
C ASP A 294 -16.42 1.13 22.13
N ALA A 295 -17.36 2.01 22.51
CA ALA A 295 -17.49 3.33 21.92
C ALA A 295 -16.28 4.23 22.20
N ASP A 296 -15.73 4.14 23.41
CA ASP A 296 -14.58 4.97 23.83
C ASP A 296 -13.32 4.52 23.12
N ARG A 297 -13.09 3.19 23.05
CA ARG A 297 -11.98 2.63 22.30
C ARG A 297 -12.10 2.92 20.81
N ALA A 298 -13.29 2.77 20.24
CA ALA A 298 -13.53 3.06 18.83
C ALA A 298 -13.33 4.54 18.51
N ALA A 299 -13.76 5.46 19.38
CA ALA A 299 -13.50 6.88 19.22
C ALA A 299 -12.00 7.19 19.24
N ALA A 300 -11.24 6.58 20.17
CA ALA A 300 -9.79 6.76 20.27
C ALA A 300 -9.04 6.23 19.04
N VAL A 301 -9.38 5.03 18.56
CA VAL A 301 -8.78 4.45 17.34
C VAL A 301 -9.11 5.32 16.13
N GLN A 302 -10.36 5.75 15.99
CA GLN A 302 -10.75 6.62 14.88
C GLN A 302 -10.07 7.99 14.96
N GLN A 303 -9.81 8.52 16.17
CA GLN A 303 -9.05 9.76 16.34
C GLN A 303 -7.60 9.61 15.87
N ALA A 304 -6.94 8.49 16.20
CA ALA A 304 -5.59 8.19 15.71
C ALA A 304 -5.56 8.09 14.17
N LEU A 305 -6.53 7.40 13.58
CA LEU A 305 -6.65 7.32 12.12
C LEU A 305 -6.93 8.67 11.45
N ASP A 306 -7.72 9.52 12.09
CA ASP A 306 -8.03 10.87 11.59
C ASP A 306 -6.85 11.85 11.71
N ASP A 307 -5.94 11.60 12.64
CA ASP A 307 -4.76 12.42 12.92
C ASP A 307 -3.55 11.87 12.17
N ASP A 308 -3.41 12.27 10.90
CA ASP A 308 -2.29 11.90 10.04
C ASP A 308 -2.12 10.39 9.78
N LEU A 309 -3.20 9.60 9.86
CA LEU A 309 -3.14 8.13 9.73
C LEU A 309 -2.13 7.52 10.71
N ASP A 310 -2.21 7.88 11.99
CA ASP A 310 -1.36 7.32 13.05
C ASP A 310 -1.72 5.84 13.31
N MET A 311 -1.29 4.99 12.38
CA MET A 311 -1.48 3.55 12.39
C MET A 311 -0.79 2.89 13.59
N PRO A 312 0.44 3.24 13.99
CA PRO A 312 1.06 2.67 15.20
C PRO A 312 0.20 2.88 16.44
N ARG A 313 -0.32 4.11 16.65
CA ARG A 313 -1.23 4.38 17.77
C ARG A 313 -2.54 3.64 17.65
N ALA A 314 -3.14 3.57 16.46
CA ALA A 314 -4.36 2.80 16.23
C ALA A 314 -4.17 1.31 16.54
N LEU A 315 -3.05 0.71 16.11
CA LEU A 315 -2.71 -0.68 16.40
C LEU A 315 -2.45 -0.91 17.90
N GLY A 316 -1.76 0.01 18.58
CA GLY A 316 -1.56 -0.05 20.03
C GLY A 316 -2.88 -0.02 20.80
N LEU A 317 -3.81 0.85 20.38
CA LEU A 317 -5.15 0.91 20.98
C LEU A 317 -5.95 -0.38 20.77
N LEU A 318 -5.81 -1.06 19.63
CA LEU A 318 -6.42 -2.38 19.42
C LEU A 318 -5.72 -3.47 20.24
N HIS A 319 -4.41 -3.37 20.43
CA HIS A 319 -3.67 -4.29 21.26
C HIS A 319 -4.12 -4.22 22.73
N ASP A 320 -4.26 -3.04 23.34
CA ASP A 320 -4.76 -3.03 24.73
C ASP A 320 -6.23 -3.43 24.83
N LEU A 321 -7.04 -3.32 23.76
CA LEU A 321 -8.41 -3.87 23.74
C LEU A 321 -8.42 -5.41 23.71
N GLU A 322 -7.41 -6.03 23.09
CA GLU A 322 -7.31 -7.48 22.92
C GLU A 322 -7.48 -8.22 24.26
N ASP A 323 -6.79 -7.72 25.29
CA ASP A 323 -6.69 -8.36 26.61
C ASP A 323 -7.45 -7.60 27.71
N ASP A 324 -8.34 -6.66 27.37
CA ASP A 324 -9.14 -5.90 28.35
C ASP A 324 -10.34 -6.70 28.88
N ASP A 325 -10.14 -7.40 30.00
CA ASP A 325 -11.17 -8.17 30.73
C ASP A 325 -12.40 -7.36 31.18
N GLY A 326 -12.31 -6.03 31.19
CA GLY A 326 -13.47 -5.15 31.39
C GLY A 326 -14.42 -5.10 30.21
N VAL A 327 -13.96 -5.45 29.01
CA VAL A 327 -14.75 -5.44 27.77
C VAL A 327 -15.20 -6.85 27.41
N THR A 328 -16.50 -7.03 27.19
CA THR A 328 -17.05 -8.35 26.82
C THR A 328 -16.50 -8.85 25.47
N PRO A 329 -16.33 -10.17 25.28
CA PRO A 329 -15.86 -10.74 24.01
C PRO A 329 -16.64 -10.27 22.78
N GLY A 330 -17.97 -10.24 22.86
CA GLY A 330 -18.82 -9.75 21.76
C GLY A 330 -18.57 -8.29 21.39
N SER A 331 -18.22 -7.44 22.36
CA SER A 331 -17.87 -6.03 22.11
C SER A 331 -16.49 -5.91 21.48
N ARG A 332 -15.52 -6.74 21.91
CA ARG A 332 -14.18 -6.81 21.27
C ARG A 332 -14.29 -7.27 19.82
N PHE A 333 -15.09 -8.31 19.57
CA PHE A 333 -15.39 -8.81 18.22
C PHE A 333 -15.90 -7.69 17.29
N GLU A 334 -17.00 -7.02 17.65
CA GLU A 334 -17.58 -5.96 16.81
C GLU A 334 -16.60 -4.79 16.61
N THR A 335 -15.81 -4.45 17.63
CA THR A 335 -14.83 -3.35 17.55
C THR A 335 -13.66 -3.71 16.64
N PHE A 336 -13.11 -4.93 16.73
CA PHE A 336 -12.05 -5.39 15.83
C PHE A 336 -12.54 -5.45 14.39
N LEU A 337 -13.73 -5.99 14.11
CA LEU A 337 -14.30 -6.01 12.76
C LEU A 337 -14.61 -4.61 12.22
N LEU A 338 -15.05 -3.68 13.08
CA LEU A 338 -15.23 -2.28 12.69
C LEU A 338 -13.94 -1.69 12.11
N PHE A 339 -12.79 -1.99 12.70
CA PHE A 339 -11.50 -1.47 12.23
C PHE A 339 -10.81 -2.34 11.18
N ASP A 340 -11.17 -3.62 11.04
CA ASP A 340 -10.65 -4.45 9.96
C ASP A 340 -11.03 -3.94 8.57
N HIS A 341 -12.13 -3.18 8.45
CA HIS A 341 -12.43 -2.44 7.23
C HIS A 341 -11.32 -1.44 6.81
N VAL A 342 -10.53 -0.94 7.76
CA VAL A 342 -9.34 -0.12 7.53
C VAL A 342 -8.08 -0.98 7.47
N LEU A 343 -7.91 -1.87 8.45
CA LEU A 343 -6.69 -2.68 8.57
C LEU A 343 -6.52 -3.64 7.40
N GLY A 344 -7.61 -4.20 6.85
CA GLY A 344 -7.58 -5.12 5.72
C GLY A 344 -6.80 -6.41 6.02
N LEU A 345 -6.95 -6.95 7.23
CA LEU A 345 -6.21 -8.12 7.71
C LEU A 345 -7.01 -9.42 7.63
N ASP A 346 -8.26 -9.36 7.17
CA ASP A 346 -9.20 -10.49 7.12
C ASP A 346 -9.29 -11.18 8.48
N LEU A 347 -9.58 -10.40 9.52
CA LEU A 347 -9.58 -10.89 10.90
C LEU A 347 -10.66 -11.95 11.14
N SER A 348 -11.73 -11.94 10.36
CA SER A 348 -12.81 -12.92 10.42
C SER A 348 -12.53 -14.24 9.70
N ILE A 349 -11.36 -14.40 9.06
CA ILE A 349 -11.12 -15.53 8.15
C ILE A 349 -11.19 -16.90 8.83
N ASP A 350 -10.96 -16.97 10.15
CA ASP A 350 -10.92 -18.23 10.90
C ASP A 350 -12.22 -18.55 11.66
N ILE A 351 -13.24 -17.69 11.56
CA ILE A 351 -14.56 -17.95 12.18
C ILE A 351 -15.15 -19.24 11.61
N GLY A 352 -15.54 -20.15 12.51
CA GLY A 352 -16.14 -21.43 12.15
C GLY A 352 -15.16 -22.48 11.62
N LYS A 353 -13.86 -22.18 11.57
CA LYS A 353 -12.83 -23.19 11.24
C LYS A 353 -12.51 -24.02 12.48
N VAL A 354 -12.32 -25.32 12.27
CA VAL A 354 -11.71 -26.18 13.29
C VAL A 354 -10.24 -25.79 13.41
N PRO A 355 -9.73 -25.49 14.61
CA PRO A 355 -8.33 -25.14 14.80
C PRO A 355 -7.43 -26.29 14.35
N THR A 356 -6.59 -26.05 13.35
CA THR A 356 -5.60 -27.02 12.87
C THR A 356 -4.20 -26.59 13.29
N LEU A 357 -3.34 -27.56 13.62
CA LEU A 357 -1.94 -27.27 13.90
C LEU A 357 -1.28 -26.55 12.72
N PRO A 358 -0.51 -25.47 12.97
CA PRO A 358 0.28 -24.81 11.93
C PRO A 358 1.21 -25.82 11.23
N PRO A 359 1.56 -25.58 9.94
CA PRO A 359 2.59 -26.35 9.26
C PRO A 359 3.88 -26.44 10.10
N GLY A 360 4.50 -27.62 10.15
CA GLY A 360 5.69 -27.87 10.97
C GLY A 360 5.43 -28.09 12.47
N ALA A 361 4.35 -27.56 13.06
CA ALA A 361 4.08 -27.68 14.49
C ALA A 361 3.93 -29.15 14.94
N GLY A 362 3.31 -30.00 14.11
CA GLY A 362 3.19 -31.42 14.39
C GLY A 362 4.55 -32.14 14.49
N GLU A 363 5.55 -31.70 13.74
CA GLU A 363 6.90 -32.26 13.81
C GLU A 363 7.66 -31.79 15.05
N LEU A 364 7.54 -30.50 15.38
CA LEU A 364 8.09 -29.93 16.60
C LEU A 364 7.49 -30.57 17.86
N LEU A 365 6.19 -30.81 17.89
CA LEU A 365 5.53 -31.55 18.98
C LEU A 365 6.14 -32.94 19.15
N ARG A 366 6.27 -33.72 18.06
CA ARG A 366 6.90 -35.04 18.10
C ARG A 366 8.39 -34.98 18.50
N ALA A 367 9.11 -33.97 18.06
CA ALA A 367 10.51 -33.76 18.44
C ALA A 367 10.64 -33.44 19.93
N ARG A 368 9.74 -32.61 20.47
CA ARG A 368 9.69 -32.25 21.88
C ARG A 368 9.40 -33.47 22.76
N GLU A 369 8.47 -34.31 22.34
CA GLU A 369 8.14 -35.56 23.03
C GLU A 369 9.36 -36.51 23.12
N ARG A 370 10.12 -36.63 22.04
CA ARG A 370 11.38 -37.40 22.02
C ARG A 370 12.43 -36.81 22.96
N ALA A 371 12.58 -35.48 22.97
CA ALA A 371 13.50 -34.79 23.87
C ALA A 371 13.14 -35.03 25.35
N GLN A 372 11.85 -34.95 25.70
CA GLN A 372 11.36 -35.26 27.05
C GLN A 372 11.61 -36.71 27.45
N THR A 373 11.31 -37.65 26.55
CA THR A 373 11.52 -39.09 26.80
C THR A 373 13.01 -39.42 26.93
N GLY A 374 13.87 -38.71 26.21
CA GLY A 374 15.32 -38.84 26.26
C GLY A 374 16.01 -38.08 27.41
N GLY A 375 15.26 -37.31 28.21
CA GLY A 375 15.80 -36.49 29.30
C GLY A 375 16.58 -35.24 28.84
N ASP A 376 16.46 -34.83 27.57
CA ASP A 376 17.06 -33.61 27.04
C ASP A 376 16.14 -32.40 27.26
N TRP A 377 16.16 -31.88 28.49
CA TRP A 377 15.33 -30.75 28.89
C TRP A 377 15.66 -29.47 28.13
N ALA A 378 16.94 -29.24 27.79
CA ALA A 378 17.37 -28.06 27.06
C ALA A 378 16.81 -28.04 25.62
N ALA A 379 16.76 -29.20 24.95
CA ALA A 379 16.09 -29.31 23.65
C ALA A 379 14.57 -29.18 23.78
N SER A 380 13.96 -29.73 24.84
CA SER A 380 12.52 -29.59 25.09
C SER A 380 12.08 -28.14 25.29
N ASP A 381 12.89 -27.34 25.99
CA ASP A 381 12.63 -25.92 26.21
C ASP A 381 12.76 -25.13 24.91
N ARG A 382 13.81 -25.34 24.11
CA ARG A 382 13.94 -24.70 22.77
C ARG A 382 12.75 -25.02 21.87
N LEU A 383 12.32 -26.29 21.83
CA LEU A 383 11.18 -26.71 21.02
C LEU A 383 9.84 -26.17 21.55
N ARG A 384 9.74 -25.91 22.87
CA ARG A 384 8.59 -25.19 23.45
C ARG A 384 8.54 -23.76 22.91
N ASP A 385 9.68 -23.09 22.83
CA ASP A 385 9.77 -21.73 22.30
C ASP A 385 9.46 -21.70 20.80
N ASP A 386 10.00 -22.65 20.02
CA ASP A 386 9.68 -22.79 18.58
C ASP A 386 8.17 -23.06 18.34
N LEU A 387 7.55 -23.87 19.20
CA LEU A 387 6.10 -24.12 19.16
C LEU A 387 5.30 -22.87 19.54
N ALA A 388 5.73 -22.15 20.57
CA ALA A 388 5.11 -20.89 20.96
C ALA A 388 5.21 -19.85 19.83
N ASP A 389 6.30 -19.86 19.06
CA ASP A 389 6.47 -19.03 17.87
C ASP A 389 5.49 -19.37 16.73
N LEU A 390 5.07 -20.62 16.63
CA LEU A 390 3.98 -21.03 15.74
C LEU A 390 2.59 -20.72 16.30
N GLY A 391 2.49 -20.25 17.54
CA GLY A 391 1.24 -20.02 18.26
C GLY A 391 0.68 -21.28 18.93
N VAL A 392 1.52 -22.29 19.14
CA VAL A 392 1.15 -23.53 19.83
C VAL A 392 1.67 -23.48 21.27
N LYS A 393 0.78 -23.36 22.24
CA LYS A 393 1.14 -23.49 23.65
C LYS A 393 1.13 -24.97 24.02
N VAL A 394 2.18 -25.41 24.69
CA VAL A 394 2.30 -26.79 25.18
C VAL A 394 2.38 -26.81 26.71
N ALA A 395 1.71 -27.77 27.31
CA ALA A 395 1.74 -28.01 28.74
C ALA A 395 2.06 -29.48 29.02
N ASP A 396 2.90 -29.71 30.01
CA ASP A 396 3.31 -31.05 30.40
C ASP A 396 2.22 -31.72 31.24
N THR A 397 1.96 -32.99 30.97
CA THR A 397 0.93 -33.79 31.62
C THR A 397 1.54 -35.11 32.11
N PRO A 398 0.91 -35.79 33.09
CA PRO A 398 1.39 -37.10 33.56
C PRO A 398 1.49 -38.17 32.45
N THR A 399 0.76 -38.01 31.35
CA THR A 399 0.69 -38.95 30.22
C THR A 399 1.44 -38.49 28.98
N GLY A 400 2.23 -37.40 29.06
CA GLY A 400 2.94 -36.82 27.91
C GLY A 400 2.76 -35.31 27.84
N GLN A 401 2.48 -34.75 26.66
CA GLN A 401 2.22 -33.33 26.49
C GLN A 401 0.80 -33.07 25.99
N SER A 402 0.22 -31.96 26.42
CA SER A 402 -0.99 -31.38 25.86
C SER A 402 -0.65 -30.09 25.13
N TRP A 403 -1.50 -29.68 24.19
CA TRP A 403 -1.29 -28.46 23.43
C TRP A 403 -2.60 -27.72 23.18
N THR A 404 -2.50 -26.41 23.01
CA THR A 404 -3.60 -25.51 22.65
C THR A 404 -3.10 -24.49 21.62
N LEU A 405 -4.00 -24.06 20.73
CA LEU A 405 -3.77 -23.02 19.71
C LEU A 405 -4.32 -21.68 20.16
#